data_AF-A0A345HRD9-F1
#
_entry.id   AF-A0A345HRD9-F1
#
_cell.length_a   1.000
_cell.length_b   1.000
_cell.length_c   1.000
_cell.angle_alpha   90.00
_cell.angle_beta   90.00
_cell.angle_gamma   90.00
#
_symmetry.space_group_name_H-M   'P 1'
#
loop_
_entity.id
_entity.type
_entity.pdbx_description
1 polymer ?
#
loop_
_entity_poly.entity_id
_entity_poly.type
_entity_poly.pdbx_seq_one_letter_code
_entity_poly.pdbx_strand_id
1 'polypeptide(L)'
;MPSPDLSAEARALLRRLVQGELVEGSAPGCAELAALGLAVHDPHHGRWSAADLYHAEQTALARERAGIARHLRRMEQLSELHRQMRNAELPSGNGVEFLDRNELITAAITRAMDKAKSTIRTAHPGERPAGTLRSAAVSDLAILRRGISYRTLYPDTARSRAGEQEWVAKVGAHGAEIRTSATGFVRMILVDRNFAVVPDHRADAGRDDAFRITHPGMVALLHHVYDHQWERAEPWTGGRFRRREETLTTSRSRRILNKLREGRTLKQIASELGVSLRTVNNDLTKLYEAVGVDTMFALGAWWSSEAAAKERKLG
;
A
#
# COMPACT_ATOMS: atom_id res chain seq x y z
N MET A 1 24.55 32.34 39.87
CA MET A 1 25.25 31.97 38.62
C MET A 1 26.22 30.85 38.98
N PRO A 2 26.11 29.64 38.44
CA PRO A 2 27.13 28.62 38.67
C PRO A 2 28.44 29.19 38.12
N SER A 3 29.43 29.36 39.00
CA SER A 3 30.77 29.73 38.57
C SER A 3 31.27 28.65 37.62
N PRO A 4 31.92 28.97 36.49
CA PRO A 4 32.64 27.94 35.74
C PRO A 4 33.58 27.24 36.72
N ASP A 5 33.65 25.92 36.65
CA ASP A 5 34.50 25.07 37.49
C ASP A 5 35.96 25.27 37.06
N LEU A 6 36.49 26.45 37.40
CA LEU A 6 37.83 26.89 37.06
C LEU A 6 38.82 26.30 38.06
N SER A 7 39.92 25.77 37.57
CA SER A 7 41.07 25.42 38.40
C SER A 7 41.54 26.61 39.26
N ALA A 8 42.24 26.32 40.36
CA ALA A 8 42.77 27.37 41.24
C ALA A 8 43.77 28.26 40.50
N GLU A 9 44.54 27.63 39.61
CA GLU A 9 45.52 28.23 38.71
C GLU A 9 44.84 29.17 37.69
N ALA A 10 43.77 28.73 37.02
CA ALA A 10 43.02 29.56 36.08
C ALA A 10 42.34 30.76 36.77
N ARG A 11 41.83 30.59 38.00
CA ARG A 11 41.27 31.70 38.79
C ARG A 11 42.31 32.72 39.23
N ALA A 12 43.52 32.28 39.58
CA ALA A 12 44.61 33.19 39.91
C ALA A 12 45.06 33.97 38.68
N LEU A 13 45.18 33.30 37.53
CA LEU A 13 45.56 33.91 36.27
C LEU A 13 44.50 34.91 35.76
N LEU A 14 43.22 34.56 35.80
CA LEU A 14 42.14 35.44 35.36
C LEU A 14 42.11 36.76 36.15
N ARG A 15 42.34 36.72 37.46
CA ARG A 15 42.39 37.94 38.31
C ARG A 15 43.49 38.89 37.87
N ARG A 16 44.67 38.36 37.54
CA ARG A 16 45.82 39.13 37.04
C ARG A 16 45.52 39.76 35.68
N LEU A 17 44.98 38.98 34.75
CA LEU A 17 44.61 39.46 33.41
C LEU A 17 43.53 40.56 33.45
N VAL A 18 42.52 40.43 34.32
CA VAL A 18 41.46 41.44 34.50
C VAL A 18 41.98 42.74 35.12
N GLN A 19 43.06 42.68 35.91
CA GLN A 19 43.75 43.87 36.44
C GLN A 19 44.65 44.55 35.39
N GLY A 20 44.67 44.05 34.15
CA GLY A 20 45.45 44.62 33.05
C GLY A 20 46.87 44.08 32.95
N GLU A 21 47.22 43.04 33.73
CA GLU A 21 48.52 42.39 33.63
C GLU A 21 48.61 41.57 32.33
N LEU A 22 49.66 41.80 31.54
CA LEU A 22 49.97 40.98 30.36
C LEU A 22 50.90 39.85 30.77
N VAL A 23 50.50 38.61 30.52
CA VAL A 23 51.29 37.43 30.91
C VAL A 23 51.99 36.88 29.67
N GLU A 24 53.32 36.81 29.72
CA GLU A 24 54.16 36.23 28.67
C GLU A 24 54.23 34.70 28.80
N GLY A 25 54.12 34.00 27.67
CA GLY A 25 54.30 32.54 27.62
C GLY A 25 53.09 31.72 28.11
N SER A 26 53.32 30.43 28.38
CA SER A 26 52.26 29.47 28.76
C SER A 26 52.18 29.30 30.27
N ALA A 27 51.52 30.21 30.96
CA ALA A 27 51.21 30.04 32.38
C ALA A 27 50.17 28.91 32.60
N PRO A 28 50.23 28.19 33.75
CA PRO A 28 49.17 27.27 34.14
C PRO A 28 47.80 27.96 34.12
N GLY A 29 46.82 27.34 33.45
CA GLY A 29 45.47 27.90 33.28
C GLY A 29 45.22 28.67 31.98
N CYS A 30 46.25 29.02 31.18
CA CYS A 30 46.06 29.72 29.90
C CYS A 30 45.15 28.94 28.94
N ALA A 31 45.39 27.63 28.77
CA ALA A 31 44.59 26.78 27.88
C ALA A 31 43.12 26.64 28.36
N GLU A 32 42.91 26.63 29.67
CA GLU A 32 41.58 26.54 30.28
C GLU A 32 40.80 27.85 30.09
N LEU A 33 41.43 28.99 30.34
CA LEU A 33 40.83 30.31 30.11
C LEU A 33 40.58 30.56 28.62
N ALA A 34 41.47 30.12 27.73
CA ALA A 34 41.30 30.19 26.28
C ALA A 34 40.10 29.33 25.82
N ALA A 35 39.96 28.11 26.34
CA ALA A 35 38.85 27.21 26.02
C ALA A 35 37.49 27.75 26.48
N LEU A 36 37.49 28.66 27.47
CA LEU A 36 36.32 29.36 27.97
C LEU A 36 36.12 30.75 27.36
N GLY A 37 37.03 31.19 26.48
CA GLY A 37 37.00 32.53 25.86
C GLY A 37 37.27 33.68 26.83
N LEU A 38 37.86 33.40 27.99
CA LEU A 38 38.14 34.39 29.05
C LEU A 38 39.52 35.05 28.90
N ALA A 39 40.40 34.45 28.09
CA ALA A 39 41.71 35.00 27.75
C ALA A 39 41.98 34.82 26.25
N VAL A 40 42.64 35.82 25.65
CA VAL A 40 43.06 35.80 24.24
C VAL A 40 44.58 35.79 24.20
N HIS A 41 45.15 34.95 23.35
CA HIS A 41 46.58 34.95 23.08
C HIS A 41 46.86 35.84 21.86
N ASP A 42 47.73 36.83 22.04
CA ASP A 42 48.27 37.61 20.94
C ASP A 42 49.46 36.86 20.31
N PRO A 43 49.31 36.30 19.10
CA PRO A 43 50.37 35.53 18.45
C PRO A 43 51.56 36.38 18.00
N HIS A 44 51.41 37.71 17.88
CA HIS A 44 52.49 38.60 17.45
C HIS A 44 53.45 38.95 18.59
N HIS A 45 52.94 38.95 19.82
CA HIS A 45 53.70 39.32 21.00
C HIS A 45 53.85 38.20 22.03
N GLY A 46 53.27 37.02 21.80
CA GLY A 46 53.36 35.87 22.72
C GLY A 46 52.76 36.14 24.09
N ARG A 47 51.78 37.05 24.16
CA ARG A 47 51.20 37.57 25.40
C ARG A 47 49.74 37.19 25.51
N TRP A 48 49.32 36.89 26.73
CA TRP A 48 47.92 36.67 27.09
C TRP A 48 47.33 37.94 27.70
N SER A 49 46.11 38.27 27.27
CA SER A 49 45.29 39.32 27.86
C SER A 49 43.91 38.76 28.22
N ALA A 50 43.19 39.44 29.11
CA ALA A 50 41.77 39.15 29.32
C ALA A 50 41.02 39.38 28.00
N ALA A 51 40.07 38.50 27.68
CA ALA A 51 39.13 38.75 26.61
C ALA A 51 38.21 39.92 26.99
N ASP A 52 37.80 40.72 26.01
CA ASP A 52 36.73 41.68 26.26
C ASP A 52 35.41 40.95 26.61
N LEU A 53 34.54 41.61 27.35
CA LEU A 53 33.30 41.02 27.85
C LEU A 53 32.41 40.48 26.70
N TYR A 54 32.43 41.15 25.54
CA TYR A 54 31.66 40.76 24.37
C TYR A 54 32.21 39.48 23.73
N HIS A 55 33.52 39.34 23.59
CA HIS A 55 34.21 38.15 23.09
C HIS A 55 34.03 36.96 24.03
N ALA A 56 34.13 37.19 25.34
CA ALA A 56 33.88 36.17 26.36
C ALA A 56 32.42 35.68 26.30
N GLU A 57 31.46 36.59 26.19
CA GLU A 57 30.03 36.28 26.04
C GLU A 57 29.74 35.52 24.74
N GLN A 58 30.21 36.02 23.59
CA GLN A 58 30.00 35.35 22.29
C GLN A 58 30.62 33.95 22.26
N THR A 59 31.79 33.76 22.85
CA THR A 59 32.44 32.44 22.92
C THR A 59 31.65 31.48 23.80
N ALA A 60 31.16 31.95 24.96
CA ALA A 60 30.29 31.15 25.82
C ALA A 60 28.99 30.75 25.12
N LEU A 61 28.31 31.68 24.45
CA LEU A 61 27.08 31.39 23.69
C LEU A 61 27.34 30.43 22.52
N ALA A 62 28.43 30.62 21.77
CA ALA A 62 28.81 29.73 20.67
C ALA A 62 29.07 28.30 21.16
N ARG A 63 29.71 28.16 22.32
CA ARG A 63 29.96 26.86 22.97
C ARG A 63 28.66 26.18 23.37
N GLU A 64 27.73 26.90 23.99
CA GLU A 64 26.41 26.36 24.34
C GLU A 64 25.62 25.94 23.10
N ARG A 65 25.59 26.77 22.05
CA ARG A 65 24.95 26.43 20.76
C ARG A 65 25.56 25.18 20.13
N ALA A 66 26.88 25.06 20.15
CA ALA A 66 27.57 23.88 19.65
C ALA A 66 27.25 22.61 20.47
N GLY A 67 27.08 22.76 21.79
CA GLY A 67 26.61 21.70 22.69
C GLY A 67 25.20 21.23 22.35
N ILE A 68 24.25 22.16 22.20
CA ILE A 68 22.87 21.87 21.80
C ILE A 68 22.85 21.17 20.43
N ALA A 69 23.56 21.71 19.43
CA ALA A 69 23.62 21.11 18.10
C ALA A 69 24.19 19.68 18.14
N ARG A 70 25.17 19.42 19.01
CA ARG A 70 25.74 18.08 19.22
C ARG A 70 24.71 17.13 19.84
N HIS A 71 23.94 17.58 20.84
CA HIS A 71 22.88 16.80 21.43
C HIS A 71 21.75 16.50 20.44
N LEU A 72 21.32 17.48 19.65
CA LEU A 72 20.32 17.29 18.60
C LEU A 72 20.77 16.26 17.56
N ARG A 73 22.02 16.36 17.06
CA ARG A 73 22.58 15.34 16.14
C ARG A 73 22.63 13.95 16.77
N ARG A 74 22.99 13.86 18.06
CA ARG A 74 23.01 12.58 18.78
C ARG A 74 21.60 12.00 18.92
N MET A 75 20.59 12.84 19.20
CA MET A 75 19.19 12.41 19.25
C MET A 75 18.74 11.90 17.88
N GLU A 76 19.05 12.60 16.80
CA GLU A 76 18.72 12.18 15.43
C GLU A 76 19.38 10.83 15.08
N GLN A 77 20.66 10.66 15.40
CA GLN A 77 21.38 9.40 15.20
C GLN A 77 20.81 8.25 16.04
N LEU A 78 20.43 8.51 17.30
CA LEU A 78 19.78 7.51 18.16
C LEU A 78 18.39 7.15 17.65
N SER A 79 17.61 8.13 17.17
CA SER A 79 16.31 7.87 16.53
C SER A 79 16.46 7.04 15.25
N GLU A 80 17.49 7.31 14.46
CA GLU A 80 17.81 6.53 13.26
C GLU A 80 18.20 5.09 13.63
N LEU A 81 19.07 4.94 14.63
CA LEU A 81 19.47 3.64 15.13
C LEU A 81 18.28 2.87 15.71
N HIS A 82 17.42 3.50 16.51
CA HIS A 82 16.17 2.89 16.99
C HIS A 82 15.23 2.50 15.86
N ARG A 83 15.18 3.26 14.76
CA ARG A 83 14.41 2.92 13.57
C ARG A 83 14.99 1.70 12.84
N GLN A 84 16.31 1.66 12.68
CA GLN A 84 17.03 0.54 12.08
C GLN A 84 16.91 -0.72 12.93
N MET A 85 17.07 -0.60 14.25
CA MET A 85 16.86 -1.69 15.21
C MET A 85 15.41 -2.16 15.20
N ARG A 86 14.41 -1.27 15.18
CA ARG A 86 12.99 -1.65 15.02
C ARG A 86 12.70 -2.38 13.71
N ASN A 87 13.47 -2.09 12.66
CA ASN A 87 13.36 -2.78 11.38
C ASN A 87 14.12 -4.13 11.37
N ALA A 88 15.11 -4.32 12.26
CA ALA A 88 15.97 -5.50 12.32
C ALA A 88 15.57 -6.51 13.43
N GLU A 89 15.14 -6.03 14.59
CA GLU A 89 14.57 -6.79 15.69
C GLU A 89 13.07 -7.05 15.42
N LEU A 90 12.76 -8.16 14.76
CA LEU A 90 11.42 -8.75 14.65
C LEU A 90 10.36 -7.94 13.87
N PRO A 91 9.73 -8.54 12.85
CA PRO A 91 8.45 -8.11 12.31
C PRO A 91 7.39 -8.20 13.42
N SER A 92 7.28 -7.15 14.24
CA SER A 92 6.25 -7.09 15.26
C SER A 92 4.91 -7.10 14.53
N GLY A 93 4.03 -8.04 14.90
CA GLY A 93 2.79 -8.40 14.21
C GLY A 93 1.69 -7.34 14.16
N ASN A 94 2.05 -6.05 14.07
CA ASN A 94 1.16 -4.90 13.93
C ASN A 94 1.06 -4.41 12.49
N GLY A 95 1.57 -5.18 11.53
CA GLY A 95 1.40 -4.91 10.11
C GLY A 95 0.06 -5.40 9.56
N VAL A 96 -0.91 -5.72 10.42
CA VAL A 96 -2.28 -6.07 10.07
C VAL A 96 -3.21 -5.30 10.99
N GLU A 97 -4.05 -4.44 10.44
CA GLU A 97 -5.05 -3.66 11.17
C GLU A 97 -6.43 -3.97 10.59
N PHE A 98 -7.37 -4.34 11.46
CA PHE A 98 -8.77 -4.51 11.08
C PHE A 98 -9.45 -3.14 10.99
N LEU A 99 -10.11 -2.88 9.87
CA LEU A 99 -10.91 -1.70 9.60
C LEU A 99 -12.36 -2.14 9.52
N ASP A 100 -13.18 -1.68 10.46
CA ASP A 100 -14.57 -2.11 10.66
C ASP A 100 -15.60 -1.24 9.94
N ARG A 101 -15.14 -0.24 9.18
CA ARG A 101 -15.95 0.80 8.57
C ARG A 101 -15.43 1.21 7.20
N ASN A 102 -16.35 1.43 6.27
CA ASN A 102 -16.01 1.81 4.90
C ASN A 102 -15.25 3.14 4.81
N GLU A 103 -15.52 4.11 5.69
CA GLU A 103 -14.81 5.39 5.66
C GLU A 103 -13.33 5.22 6.00
N LEU A 104 -13.01 4.35 6.96
CA LEU A 104 -11.63 4.03 7.33
C LEU A 104 -10.89 3.31 6.20
N ILE A 105 -11.57 2.35 5.56
CA ILE A 105 -11.05 1.62 4.40
C ILE A 105 -10.74 2.58 3.25
N THR A 106 -11.70 3.44 2.91
CA THR A 106 -11.57 4.43 1.84
C THR A 106 -10.46 5.43 2.14
N ALA A 107 -10.37 5.94 3.37
CA ALA A 107 -9.31 6.85 3.79
C ALA A 107 -7.92 6.19 3.73
N ALA A 108 -7.81 4.93 4.14
CA ALA A 108 -6.57 4.17 4.08
C ALA A 108 -6.10 3.94 2.63
N ILE A 109 -7.01 3.50 1.75
CA ILE A 109 -6.73 3.31 0.32
C ILE A 109 -6.31 4.64 -0.32
N THR A 110 -7.08 5.71 -0.10
CA THR A 110 -6.79 7.03 -0.69
C THR A 110 -5.40 7.52 -0.29
N ARG A 111 -5.08 7.47 1.02
CA ARG A 111 -3.77 7.88 1.54
C ARG A 111 -2.62 7.04 0.96
N ALA A 112 -2.84 5.74 0.74
CA ALA A 112 -1.83 4.88 0.14
C ALA A 112 -1.62 5.22 -1.35
N MET A 113 -2.71 5.37 -2.11
CA MET A 113 -2.69 5.72 -3.53
C MET A 113 -2.01 7.09 -3.76
N ASP A 114 -2.29 8.08 -2.92
CA ASP A 114 -1.64 9.39 -2.98
C ASP A 114 -0.11 9.29 -2.81
N LYS A 115 0.35 8.39 -1.93
CA LYS A 115 1.77 8.18 -1.64
C LYS A 115 2.46 7.17 -2.56
N ALA A 116 1.73 6.54 -3.49
CA ALA A 116 2.25 5.52 -4.38
C ALA A 116 3.42 6.04 -5.22
N LYS A 117 4.47 5.24 -5.37
CA LYS A 117 5.69 5.63 -6.09
C LYS A 117 5.94 4.87 -7.38
N SER A 118 5.45 3.64 -7.48
CA SER A 118 5.87 2.72 -8.54
C SER A 118 4.73 1.91 -9.14
N THR A 119 3.92 1.24 -8.31
CA THR A 119 2.94 0.28 -8.81
C THR A 119 1.66 0.27 -8.00
N ILE A 120 0.53 0.12 -8.67
CA ILE A 120 -0.78 -0.15 -8.07
C ILE A 120 -1.39 -1.35 -8.77
N ARG A 121 -1.89 -2.30 -7.98
CA ARG A 121 -2.52 -3.53 -8.45
C ARG A 121 -3.85 -3.73 -7.75
N THR A 122 -4.94 -3.84 -8.50
CA THR A 122 -6.28 -3.99 -7.92
C THR A 122 -7.01 -5.21 -8.49
N ALA A 123 -7.87 -5.83 -7.68
CA ALA A 123 -8.73 -6.93 -8.06
C ALA A 123 -10.13 -6.69 -7.50
N HIS A 124 -11.11 -6.56 -8.39
CA HIS A 124 -12.50 -6.22 -8.07
C HIS A 124 -13.47 -7.30 -8.58
N PRO A 125 -13.80 -8.32 -7.78
CA PRO A 125 -14.69 -9.41 -8.19
C PRO A 125 -16.17 -9.00 -8.28
N GLY A 126 -16.56 -7.90 -7.62
CA GLY A 126 -17.93 -7.37 -7.59
C GLY A 126 -18.16 -6.24 -8.59
N GLU A 127 -19.44 -5.93 -8.83
CA GLU A 127 -19.84 -4.74 -9.55
C GLU A 127 -19.52 -3.48 -8.75
N ARG A 128 -19.09 -2.42 -9.45
CA ARG A 128 -18.83 -1.11 -8.84
C ARG A 128 -19.97 -0.16 -9.20
N PRO A 129 -20.60 0.52 -8.22
CA PRO A 129 -21.60 1.55 -8.51
C PRO A 129 -21.06 2.62 -9.46
N ALA A 130 -21.92 3.15 -10.34
CA ALA A 130 -21.52 4.13 -11.35
C ALA A 130 -20.85 5.39 -10.76
N GLY A 131 -21.31 5.83 -9.58
CA GLY A 131 -20.66 6.93 -8.84
C GLY A 131 -19.21 6.61 -8.45
N THR A 132 -18.98 5.40 -7.91
CA THR A 132 -17.64 4.90 -7.56
C THR A 132 -16.74 4.78 -8.78
N LEU A 133 -17.26 4.30 -9.92
CA LEU A 133 -16.52 4.21 -11.18
C LEU A 133 -16.07 5.59 -11.70
N ARG A 134 -16.94 6.60 -11.62
CA ARG A 134 -16.60 7.97 -12.02
C ARG A 134 -15.51 8.57 -11.13
N SER A 135 -15.63 8.45 -9.82
CA SER A 135 -14.61 8.93 -8.88
C SER A 135 -13.29 8.19 -9.07
N ALA A 136 -13.34 6.86 -9.26
CA ALA A 136 -12.17 6.05 -9.55
C ALA A 136 -11.46 6.52 -10.84
N ALA A 137 -12.20 6.78 -11.93
CA ALA A 137 -11.61 7.27 -13.18
C ALA A 137 -10.75 8.53 -12.97
N VAL A 138 -11.21 9.48 -12.17
CA VAL A 138 -10.47 10.72 -11.88
C VAL A 138 -9.15 10.41 -11.16
N SER A 139 -9.22 9.61 -10.09
CA SER A 139 -8.04 9.23 -9.30
C SER A 139 -7.06 8.36 -10.09
N ASP A 140 -7.56 7.38 -10.84
CA ASP A 140 -6.75 6.46 -11.66
C ASP A 140 -5.99 7.23 -12.75
N LEU A 141 -6.64 8.21 -13.39
CA LEU A 141 -5.96 9.08 -14.37
C LEU A 141 -4.86 9.95 -13.73
N ALA A 142 -5.07 10.44 -12.51
CA ALA A 142 -4.02 11.19 -11.80
C ALA A 142 -2.81 10.30 -11.48
N ILE A 143 -3.04 9.04 -11.14
CA ILE A 143 -2.00 8.03 -10.89
C ILE A 143 -1.21 7.71 -12.15
N LEU A 144 -1.91 7.47 -13.27
CA LEU A 144 -1.27 7.18 -14.56
C LEU A 144 -0.42 8.35 -15.05
N ARG A 145 -0.88 9.59 -14.87
CA ARG A 145 -0.09 10.80 -15.20
C ARG A 145 1.21 10.93 -14.40
N ARG A 146 1.29 10.33 -13.22
CA ARG A 146 2.53 10.25 -12.42
C ARG A 146 3.50 9.18 -12.91
N GLY A 147 3.15 8.43 -13.97
CA GLY A 147 3.96 7.32 -14.49
C GLY A 147 3.92 6.06 -13.62
N ILE A 148 2.94 5.93 -12.73
CA ILE A 148 2.79 4.75 -11.87
C ILE A 148 2.14 3.63 -12.67
N SER A 149 2.75 2.43 -12.64
CA SER A 149 2.21 1.24 -13.28
C SER A 149 0.89 0.83 -12.63
N TYR A 150 -0.20 0.79 -13.39
CA TYR A 150 -1.52 0.46 -12.88
C TYR A 150 -2.10 -0.79 -13.56
N ARG A 151 -2.39 -1.81 -12.76
CA ARG A 151 -2.98 -3.08 -13.21
C ARG A 151 -4.26 -3.39 -12.45
N THR A 152 -5.28 -3.86 -13.15
CA THR A 152 -6.59 -4.13 -12.54
C THR A 152 -7.30 -5.36 -13.11
N LEU A 153 -7.85 -6.18 -12.22
CA LEU A 153 -8.53 -7.43 -12.54
C LEU A 153 -10.03 -7.33 -12.26
N TYR A 154 -10.84 -7.71 -13.25
CA TYR A 154 -12.31 -7.78 -13.17
C TYR A 154 -12.83 -9.20 -13.47
N PRO A 155 -14.08 -9.53 -13.11
CA PRO A 155 -14.74 -10.68 -13.71
C PRO A 155 -15.00 -10.44 -15.20
N ASP A 156 -15.04 -11.50 -16.01
CA ASP A 156 -15.42 -11.45 -17.43
C ASP A 156 -16.78 -10.79 -17.67
N THR A 157 -17.72 -10.96 -16.74
CA THR A 157 -19.03 -10.28 -16.73
C THR A 157 -18.93 -8.75 -16.72
N ALA A 158 -17.81 -8.15 -16.28
CA ALA A 158 -17.63 -6.70 -16.35
C ALA A 158 -17.59 -6.19 -17.79
N ARG A 159 -17.25 -7.06 -18.77
CA ARG A 159 -17.16 -6.69 -20.18
C ARG A 159 -18.51 -6.34 -20.81
N SER A 160 -19.63 -6.72 -20.20
CA SER A 160 -20.98 -6.36 -20.67
C SER A 160 -21.58 -5.16 -19.94
N ARG A 161 -20.92 -4.65 -18.89
CA ARG A 161 -21.42 -3.53 -18.09
C ARG A 161 -20.93 -2.20 -18.64
N ALA A 162 -21.86 -1.30 -18.95
CA ALA A 162 -21.55 -0.03 -19.61
C ALA A 162 -20.62 0.87 -18.79
N GLY A 163 -20.79 0.90 -17.46
CA GLY A 163 -19.96 1.71 -16.58
C GLY A 163 -18.48 1.28 -16.59
N GLU A 164 -18.22 -0.02 -16.46
CA GLU A 164 -16.87 -0.56 -16.55
C GLU A 164 -16.29 -0.42 -17.97
N GLN A 165 -17.06 -0.61 -19.04
CA GLN A 165 -16.60 -0.37 -20.41
C GLN A 165 -16.12 1.08 -20.61
N GLU A 166 -16.91 2.05 -20.16
CA GLU A 166 -16.56 3.48 -20.26
C GLU A 166 -15.30 3.79 -19.44
N TRP A 167 -15.21 3.26 -18.23
CA TRP A 167 -14.03 3.43 -17.38
C TRP A 167 -12.78 2.81 -18.02
N VAL A 168 -12.85 1.57 -18.53
CA VAL A 168 -11.73 0.90 -19.20
C VAL A 168 -11.26 1.67 -20.42
N ALA A 169 -12.18 2.17 -21.24
CA ALA A 169 -11.82 2.99 -22.41
C ALA A 169 -11.03 4.25 -22.00
N LYS A 170 -11.43 4.91 -20.90
CA LYS A 170 -10.75 6.11 -20.38
C LYS A 170 -9.36 5.80 -19.82
N VAL A 171 -9.25 4.82 -18.90
CA VAL A 171 -7.99 4.53 -18.22
C VAL A 171 -7.00 3.76 -19.11
N GLY A 172 -7.50 2.88 -19.98
CA GLY A 172 -6.67 2.10 -20.90
C GLY A 172 -5.94 2.98 -21.92
N ALA A 173 -6.59 4.05 -22.40
CA ALA A 173 -5.97 5.06 -23.26
C ALA A 173 -4.78 5.79 -22.58
N HIS A 174 -4.69 5.72 -21.24
CA HIS A 174 -3.62 6.34 -20.46
C HIS A 174 -2.61 5.31 -19.91
N GLY A 175 -2.63 4.08 -20.43
CA GLY A 175 -1.63 3.05 -20.10
C GLY A 175 -1.99 2.14 -18.92
N ALA A 176 -3.22 2.20 -18.40
CA ALA A 176 -3.68 1.17 -17.47
C ALA A 176 -3.76 -0.19 -18.16
N GLU A 177 -3.29 -1.25 -17.50
CA GLU A 177 -3.50 -2.61 -17.95
C GLU A 177 -4.73 -3.19 -17.26
N ILE A 178 -5.69 -3.68 -18.04
CA ILE A 178 -6.92 -4.29 -17.54
C ILE A 178 -7.00 -5.73 -18.02
N ARG A 179 -7.30 -6.65 -17.11
CA ARG A 179 -7.59 -8.05 -17.43
C ARG A 179 -8.91 -8.49 -16.82
N THR A 180 -9.49 -9.53 -17.41
CA THR A 180 -10.70 -10.17 -16.87
C THR A 180 -10.51 -11.66 -16.65
N SER A 181 -11.07 -12.19 -15.57
CA SER A 181 -11.06 -13.62 -15.26
C SER A 181 -12.48 -14.21 -15.31
N ALA A 182 -12.62 -15.38 -15.95
CA ALA A 182 -13.85 -16.18 -15.92
C ALA A 182 -13.97 -17.04 -14.65
N THR A 183 -12.85 -17.24 -13.93
CA THR A 183 -12.83 -17.90 -12.62
C THR A 183 -12.86 -16.87 -11.50
N GLY A 184 -13.42 -17.24 -10.34
CA GLY A 184 -13.40 -16.41 -9.15
C GLY A 184 -11.98 -16.07 -8.69
N PHE A 185 -11.82 -14.91 -8.07
CA PHE A 185 -10.56 -14.40 -7.56
C PHE A 185 -10.79 -13.54 -6.31
N VAL A 186 -9.74 -13.37 -5.52
CA VAL A 186 -9.75 -12.65 -4.24
C VAL A 186 -9.69 -11.15 -4.48
N ARG A 187 -10.59 -10.40 -3.84
CA ARG A 187 -10.55 -8.93 -3.84
C ARG A 187 -9.31 -8.45 -3.09
N MET A 188 -8.52 -7.59 -3.72
CA MET A 188 -7.37 -6.96 -3.07
C MET A 188 -6.96 -5.67 -3.76
N ILE A 189 -6.36 -4.75 -3.01
CA ILE A 189 -5.68 -3.57 -3.52
C ILE A 189 -4.27 -3.57 -2.96
N LEU A 190 -3.27 -3.52 -3.82
CA LEU A 190 -1.86 -3.47 -3.48
C LEU A 190 -1.26 -2.16 -3.98
N VAL A 191 -0.49 -1.50 -3.13
CA VAL A 191 0.23 -0.26 -3.45
C VAL A 191 1.71 -0.45 -3.14
N ASP A 192 2.54 -0.24 -4.15
CA ASP A 192 3.97 -0.51 -4.16
C ASP A 192 4.28 -1.93 -3.65
N ARG A 193 5.22 -2.09 -2.72
CA ARG A 193 5.57 -3.37 -2.08
C ARG A 193 5.38 -3.36 -0.56
N ASN A 194 4.60 -2.40 -0.04
CA ASN A 194 4.52 -2.13 1.39
C ASN A 194 3.09 -1.93 1.93
N PHE A 195 2.07 -1.99 1.07
CA PHE A 195 0.68 -1.77 1.47
C PHE A 195 -0.26 -2.68 0.70
N ALA A 196 -1.20 -3.28 1.43
CA ALA A 196 -2.30 -4.05 0.89
C ALA A 196 -3.59 -3.81 1.69
N VAL A 197 -4.73 -3.93 1.00
CA VAL A 197 -6.07 -4.01 1.61
C VAL A 197 -6.79 -5.22 1.05
N VAL A 198 -7.30 -6.06 1.93
CA VAL A 198 -8.10 -7.26 1.62
C VAL A 198 -9.36 -7.28 2.48
N PRO A 199 -10.53 -7.68 1.97
CA PRO A 199 -11.73 -7.77 2.80
C PRO A 199 -11.59 -8.85 3.88
N ASP A 200 -12.40 -8.79 4.93
CA ASP A 200 -12.51 -9.92 5.85
C ASP A 200 -13.28 -11.06 5.16
N HIS A 201 -12.60 -12.18 4.93
CA HIS A 201 -13.18 -13.37 4.29
C HIS A 201 -13.93 -14.30 5.24
N ARG A 202 -13.97 -13.99 6.55
CA ARG A 202 -14.73 -14.77 7.54
C ARG A 202 -16.22 -14.43 7.54
N ALA A 203 -16.57 -13.24 7.08
CA ALA A 203 -17.93 -12.72 7.17
C ALA A 203 -18.72 -12.94 5.88
N ASP A 204 -20.06 -12.93 5.98
CA ASP A 204 -20.96 -13.03 4.83
C ASP A 204 -20.73 -11.88 3.83
N ALA A 205 -21.01 -12.15 2.55
CA ALA A 205 -20.88 -11.17 1.49
C ALA A 205 -21.70 -9.89 1.79
N GLY A 206 -21.03 -8.74 1.85
CA GLY A 206 -21.68 -7.43 2.01
C GLY A 206 -21.31 -6.63 3.25
N ARG A 207 -20.35 -7.08 4.06
CA ARG A 207 -19.75 -6.24 5.11
C ARG A 207 -18.68 -5.31 4.54
N ASP A 208 -18.71 -4.07 5.02
CA ASP A 208 -17.73 -3.03 4.72
C ASP A 208 -16.55 -3.08 5.71
N ASP A 209 -15.98 -4.28 5.90
CA ASP A 209 -14.79 -4.51 6.71
C ASP A 209 -13.61 -5.03 5.88
N ALA A 210 -12.39 -4.67 6.30
CA ALA A 210 -11.17 -5.06 5.61
C ALA A 210 -9.96 -5.05 6.54
N PHE A 211 -8.92 -5.78 6.15
CA PHE A 211 -7.60 -5.70 6.76
C PHE A 211 -6.69 -4.78 5.97
N ARG A 212 -6.14 -3.77 6.63
CA ARG A 212 -4.98 -3.01 6.15
C ARG A 212 -3.72 -3.77 6.53
N ILE A 213 -2.91 -4.12 5.53
CA ILE A 213 -1.73 -4.93 5.71
C ILE A 213 -0.49 -4.16 5.24
N THR A 214 0.47 -3.98 6.15
CA THR A 214 1.78 -3.36 5.92
C THR A 214 2.93 -4.28 6.32
N HIS A 215 2.65 -5.47 6.86
CA HIS A 215 3.68 -6.46 7.17
C HIS A 215 4.39 -6.91 5.88
N PRO A 216 5.71 -6.71 5.73
CA PRO A 216 6.41 -6.94 4.45
C PRO A 216 6.21 -8.33 3.88
N GLY A 217 6.30 -9.37 4.73
CA GLY A 217 6.10 -10.77 4.31
C GLY A 217 4.67 -11.07 3.84
N MET A 218 3.66 -10.42 4.43
CA MET A 218 2.26 -10.64 4.04
C MET A 218 1.92 -9.89 2.75
N VAL A 219 2.43 -8.66 2.62
CA VAL A 219 2.31 -7.90 1.37
C VAL A 219 2.97 -8.67 0.23
N ALA A 220 4.19 -9.19 0.44
CA ALA A 220 4.89 -10.00 -0.55
C ALA A 220 4.08 -11.26 -0.95
N LEU A 221 3.48 -11.96 0.01
CA LEU A 221 2.58 -13.09 -0.27
C LEU A 221 1.38 -12.66 -1.12
N LEU A 222 0.72 -11.54 -0.79
CA LEU A 222 -0.42 -11.04 -1.54
C LEU A 222 -0.05 -10.63 -2.97
N HIS A 223 1.17 -10.14 -3.20
CA HIS A 223 1.69 -9.95 -4.56
C HIS A 223 1.76 -11.27 -5.34
N HIS A 224 2.25 -12.35 -4.72
CA HIS A 224 2.29 -13.66 -5.38
C HIS A 224 0.88 -14.17 -5.72
N VAL A 225 -0.08 -13.99 -4.81
CA VAL A 225 -1.49 -14.34 -5.05
C VAL A 225 -2.07 -13.50 -6.18
N TYR A 226 -1.79 -12.20 -6.21
CA TYR A 226 -2.21 -11.32 -7.31
C TYR A 226 -1.62 -11.77 -8.65
N ASP A 227 -0.32 -12.01 -8.70
CA ASP A 227 0.40 -12.31 -9.93
C ASP A 227 -0.11 -13.63 -10.55
N HIS A 228 -0.38 -14.66 -9.73
CA HIS A 228 -1.02 -15.89 -10.21
C HIS A 228 -2.45 -15.68 -10.75
N GLN A 229 -3.24 -14.80 -10.12
CA GLN A 229 -4.58 -14.45 -10.64
C GLN A 229 -4.48 -13.65 -11.94
N TRP A 230 -3.48 -12.79 -12.06
CA TRP A 230 -3.23 -11.94 -13.23
C TRP A 230 -2.79 -12.75 -14.46
N GLU A 231 -1.89 -13.72 -14.27
CA GLU A 231 -1.38 -14.59 -15.32
C GLU A 231 -2.48 -15.42 -16.00
N ARG A 232 -3.49 -15.84 -15.21
CA ARG A 232 -4.63 -16.63 -15.68
C ARG A 232 -5.75 -15.80 -16.32
N ALA A 233 -5.64 -14.47 -16.25
CA ALA A 233 -6.66 -13.55 -16.73
C ALA A 233 -6.39 -13.07 -18.16
N GLU A 234 -7.45 -12.71 -18.87
CA GLU A 234 -7.41 -12.33 -20.28
C GLU A 234 -7.38 -10.80 -20.44
N PRO A 235 -6.47 -10.23 -21.26
CA PRO A 235 -6.42 -8.80 -21.56
C PRO A 235 -7.76 -8.20 -22.00
N TRP A 236 -8.07 -7.01 -21.49
CA TRP A 236 -9.25 -6.23 -21.85
C TRP A 236 -8.85 -4.81 -22.28
N THR A 237 -8.80 -4.59 -23.59
CA THR A 237 -8.28 -3.36 -24.20
C THR A 237 -9.35 -2.30 -24.48
N GLY A 238 -10.52 -2.37 -23.85
CA GLY A 238 -11.55 -1.32 -23.98
C GLY A 238 -12.03 -1.12 -25.42
N GLY A 239 -12.78 -2.08 -25.94
CA GLY A 239 -13.57 -1.94 -27.17
C GLY A 239 -14.98 -2.47 -26.94
N ARG A 240 -15.93 -2.11 -27.81
CA ARG A 240 -17.23 -2.81 -27.88
C ARG A 240 -16.89 -4.29 -27.93
N PHE A 241 -17.34 -5.04 -26.94
CA PHE A 241 -17.10 -6.47 -26.87
C PHE A 241 -17.64 -7.08 -28.17
N ARG A 242 -16.75 -7.38 -29.12
CA ARG A 242 -17.07 -8.36 -30.16
C ARG A 242 -17.11 -9.67 -29.38
N ARG A 243 -18.32 -10.01 -28.94
CA ARG A 243 -18.73 -11.28 -28.36
C ARG A 243 -17.83 -12.39 -28.93
N ARG A 244 -16.76 -12.74 -28.21
CA ARG A 244 -16.02 -13.99 -28.43
C ARG A 244 -17.11 -15.03 -28.32
N GLU A 245 -17.40 -15.77 -29.41
CA GLU A 245 -18.60 -16.63 -29.60
C GLU A 245 -19.27 -16.91 -28.27
N GLU A 246 -20.41 -16.24 -28.00
CA GLU A 246 -21.02 -16.26 -26.68
C GLU A 246 -21.24 -17.70 -26.28
N THR A 247 -20.55 -18.12 -25.22
CA THR A 247 -20.77 -19.45 -24.73
C THR A 247 -22.10 -19.41 -24.01
N LEU A 248 -23.09 -20.14 -24.49
CA LEU A 248 -24.46 -20.15 -23.95
C LEU A 248 -24.51 -20.62 -22.49
N THR A 249 -23.41 -21.20 -21.99
CA THR A 249 -23.32 -21.77 -20.65
C THR A 249 -22.23 -21.10 -19.81
N THR A 250 -22.47 -21.01 -18.49
CA THR A 250 -21.42 -20.72 -17.50
C THR A 250 -20.73 -22.01 -17.03
N SER A 251 -19.57 -21.92 -16.39
CA SER A 251 -18.88 -23.09 -15.81
C SER A 251 -19.75 -23.86 -14.81
N ARG A 252 -20.55 -23.17 -13.99
CA ARG A 252 -21.49 -23.79 -13.05
C ARG A 252 -22.67 -24.44 -13.78
N SER A 253 -23.22 -23.75 -14.79
CA SER A 253 -24.29 -24.28 -15.64
C SER A 253 -23.87 -25.58 -16.35
N ARG A 254 -22.63 -25.67 -16.85
CA ARG A 254 -22.10 -26.91 -17.45
C ARG A 254 -22.03 -28.06 -16.45
N ARG A 255 -21.58 -27.79 -15.22
CA ARG A 255 -21.56 -28.79 -14.13
C ARG A 255 -22.97 -29.28 -13.78
N ILE A 256 -23.95 -28.38 -13.73
CA ILE A 256 -25.36 -28.73 -13.52
C ILE A 256 -25.85 -29.65 -14.66
N LEU A 257 -25.61 -29.28 -15.92
CA LEU A 257 -26.02 -30.06 -17.09
C LEU A 257 -25.35 -31.44 -17.17
N ASN A 258 -24.06 -31.54 -16.81
CA ASN A 258 -23.35 -32.83 -16.75
C ASN A 258 -23.93 -33.74 -15.67
N LYS A 259 -24.21 -33.21 -14.47
CA LYS A 259 -24.82 -34.00 -13.38
C LYS A 259 -26.27 -34.39 -13.68
N LEU A 260 -27.02 -33.55 -14.38
CA LEU A 260 -28.35 -33.91 -14.88
C LEU A 260 -28.28 -35.08 -15.87
N ARG A 261 -27.29 -35.08 -16.76
CA ARG A 261 -27.03 -36.20 -17.69
C ARG A 261 -26.65 -37.49 -16.95
N GLU A 262 -26.00 -37.38 -15.79
CA GLU A 262 -25.70 -38.51 -14.89
C GLU A 262 -26.93 -39.00 -14.08
N GLY A 263 -28.11 -38.40 -14.28
CA GLY A 263 -29.34 -38.77 -13.58
C GLY A 263 -29.47 -38.21 -12.16
N ARG A 264 -28.67 -37.20 -11.79
CA ARG A 264 -28.76 -36.55 -10.47
C ARG A 264 -29.97 -35.64 -10.38
N THR A 265 -30.64 -35.64 -9.22
CA THR A 265 -31.73 -34.69 -8.94
C THR A 265 -31.18 -33.30 -8.62
N LEU A 266 -31.97 -32.24 -8.83
CA LEU A 266 -31.54 -30.86 -8.52
C LEU A 266 -31.14 -30.66 -7.06
N LYS A 267 -31.76 -31.39 -6.13
CA LYS A 267 -31.42 -31.34 -4.70
C LYS A 267 -30.04 -31.95 -4.43
N GLN A 268 -29.71 -33.07 -5.08
CA GLN A 268 -28.38 -33.68 -5.01
C GLN A 268 -27.34 -32.76 -5.65
N ILE A 269 -27.65 -32.18 -6.81
CA ILE A 269 -26.75 -31.22 -7.50
C ILE A 269 -26.48 -30.00 -6.63
N ALA A 270 -27.51 -29.43 -6.01
CA ALA A 270 -27.37 -28.31 -5.09
C ALA A 270 -26.43 -28.66 -3.92
N SER A 271 -26.64 -29.82 -3.29
CA SER A 271 -25.79 -30.33 -2.22
C SER A 271 -24.33 -30.52 -2.67
N GLU A 272 -24.10 -31.15 -3.82
CA GLU A 272 -22.76 -31.45 -4.34
C GLU A 272 -22.01 -30.19 -4.81
N LEU A 273 -22.73 -29.16 -5.23
CA LEU A 273 -22.17 -27.88 -5.65
C LEU A 273 -22.04 -26.87 -4.50
N GLY A 274 -22.50 -27.21 -3.29
CA GLY A 274 -22.45 -26.32 -2.13
C GLY A 274 -23.34 -25.07 -2.25
N VAL A 275 -24.45 -25.16 -2.99
CA VAL A 275 -25.38 -24.03 -3.21
C VAL A 275 -26.82 -24.41 -2.85
N SER A 276 -27.69 -23.41 -2.67
CA SER A 276 -29.12 -23.66 -2.42
C SER A 276 -29.84 -24.16 -3.68
N LEU A 277 -30.93 -24.92 -3.48
CA LEU A 277 -31.80 -25.36 -4.60
C LEU A 277 -32.36 -24.18 -5.40
N ARG A 278 -32.64 -23.05 -4.74
CA ARG A 278 -33.06 -21.79 -5.39
C ARG A 278 -31.99 -21.29 -6.38
N THR A 279 -30.71 -21.39 -6.01
CA THR A 279 -29.59 -20.97 -6.87
C THR A 279 -29.51 -21.84 -8.13
N VAL A 280 -29.64 -23.16 -7.97
CA VAL A 280 -29.67 -24.10 -9.11
C VAL A 280 -30.86 -23.80 -10.02
N ASN A 281 -32.05 -23.54 -9.47
CA ASN A 281 -33.22 -23.17 -10.26
C ASN A 281 -33.02 -21.86 -11.02
N ASN A 282 -32.43 -20.84 -10.39
CA ASN A 282 -32.12 -19.58 -11.08
C ASN A 282 -31.12 -19.77 -12.23
N ASP A 283 -30.12 -20.65 -12.08
CA ASP A 283 -29.19 -20.97 -13.16
C ASP A 283 -29.89 -21.72 -14.30
N LEU A 284 -30.87 -22.57 -14.01
CA LEU A 284 -31.68 -23.25 -15.00
C LEU A 284 -32.60 -22.29 -15.76
N THR A 285 -33.25 -21.35 -15.07
CA THR A 285 -34.07 -20.31 -15.72
C THR A 285 -33.25 -19.50 -16.73
N LYS A 286 -32.02 -19.12 -16.35
CA LYS A 286 -31.11 -18.42 -17.27
C LYS A 286 -30.68 -19.29 -18.46
N LEU A 287 -30.51 -20.60 -18.24
CA LEU A 287 -30.20 -21.54 -19.32
C LEU A 287 -31.37 -21.72 -20.28
N TYR A 288 -32.60 -21.79 -19.77
CA TYR A 288 -33.82 -21.83 -20.58
C TYR A 288 -33.90 -20.61 -21.50
N GLU A 289 -33.72 -19.41 -20.95
CA GLU A 289 -33.71 -18.17 -21.72
C GLU A 289 -32.57 -18.12 -22.74
N ALA A 290 -31.36 -18.53 -22.35
CA ALA A 290 -30.20 -18.50 -23.24
C ALA A 290 -30.30 -19.48 -24.41
N VAL A 291 -30.85 -20.67 -24.17
CA VAL A 291 -31.00 -21.74 -25.18
C VAL A 291 -32.29 -21.58 -25.99
N GLY A 292 -33.29 -20.88 -25.45
CA GLY A 292 -34.61 -20.72 -26.07
C GLY A 292 -35.51 -21.94 -25.89
N VAL A 293 -35.47 -22.57 -24.71
CA VAL A 293 -36.27 -23.75 -24.39
C VAL A 293 -36.97 -23.60 -23.04
N ASP A 294 -38.19 -24.11 -22.92
CA ASP A 294 -39.01 -23.90 -21.72
C ASP A 294 -39.07 -25.11 -20.78
N THR A 295 -38.42 -26.22 -21.16
CA THR A 295 -38.48 -27.47 -20.39
C THR A 295 -37.11 -28.08 -20.14
N MET A 296 -36.99 -28.76 -19.01
CA MET A 296 -35.79 -29.50 -18.62
C MET A 296 -35.43 -30.59 -19.63
N PHE A 297 -36.45 -31.24 -20.20
CA PHE A 297 -36.27 -32.25 -21.23
C PHE A 297 -35.66 -31.65 -22.51
N ALA A 298 -36.21 -30.53 -22.99
CA ALA A 298 -35.68 -29.83 -24.16
C ALA A 298 -34.25 -29.30 -23.91
N LEU A 299 -33.96 -28.80 -22.70
CA LEU A 299 -32.61 -28.40 -22.30
C LEU A 299 -31.62 -29.58 -22.30
N GLY A 300 -32.03 -30.75 -21.82
CA GLY A 300 -31.23 -31.97 -21.84
C GLY A 300 -30.99 -32.51 -23.26
N ALA A 301 -32.00 -32.43 -24.13
CA ALA A 301 -31.89 -32.77 -25.55
C ALA A 301 -30.91 -31.84 -26.26
N TRP A 302 -30.99 -30.53 -26.00
CA TRP A 302 -30.02 -29.56 -26.51
C TRP A 302 -28.60 -29.85 -26.03
N TRP A 303 -28.39 -30.13 -24.74
CA TRP A 303 -27.06 -30.43 -24.18
C TRP A 303 -26.41 -31.67 -24.82
N SER A 304 -27.24 -32.63 -25.21
CA SER A 304 -26.80 -33.87 -25.88
C SER A 304 -26.58 -33.68 -27.38
N SER A 305 -27.13 -32.62 -27.98
CA SER A 305 -27.02 -32.33 -29.41
C SER A 305 -25.63 -31.83 -29.83
N GLU A 306 -25.38 -31.83 -31.13
CA GLU A 306 -24.16 -31.27 -31.72
C GLU A 306 -24.08 -29.74 -31.59
N ALA A 307 -25.23 -29.06 -31.44
CA ALA A 307 -25.28 -27.62 -31.20
C ALA A 307 -24.60 -27.23 -29.87
N ALA A 308 -24.61 -28.13 -28.87
CA ALA A 308 -23.91 -27.94 -27.60
C ALA A 308 -22.49 -28.54 -27.57
N ALA A 309 -21.97 -29.06 -28.69
CA ALA A 309 -20.66 -29.72 -28.72
C ALA A 309 -19.51 -28.76 -28.38
N LYS A 310 -19.59 -27.50 -28.82
CA LYS A 310 -18.62 -26.46 -28.43
C LYS A 310 -18.71 -26.16 -26.94
N GLU A 311 -19.91 -26.06 -26.37
CA GLU A 311 -20.13 -25.80 -24.94
C GLU A 311 -19.60 -26.92 -24.05
N ARG A 312 -19.79 -28.18 -24.45
CA ARG A 312 -19.30 -29.36 -23.72
C ARG A 312 -17.78 -29.44 -23.64
N LYS A 313 -17.07 -28.89 -24.63
CA LYS A 313 -15.59 -28.84 -24.64
C LYS A 313 -15.01 -27.80 -23.68
N LEU A 314 -15.85 -26.92 -23.14
CA LEU A 314 -15.44 -25.83 -22.23
C LEU A 314 -15.65 -26.16 -20.74
N GLY A 315 -16.05 -27.39 -20.41
CA GLY A 315 -16.46 -27.81 -19.07
C GLY A 315 -15.74 -29.06 -18.60
#